data_AF-A0A958IZB6-F1
#
_entry.id   AF-A0A958IZB6-F1
#
_cell.length_a   1.000
_cell.length_b   1.000
_cell.length_c   1.000
_cell.angle_alpha   90.00
_cell.angle_beta   90.00
_cell.angle_gamma   90.00
#
_symmetry.space_group_name_H-M   'P 1'
#
loop_
_entity.id
_entity.type
_entity.pdbx_description
1 polymer ?
#
loop_
_entity_poly.entity_id
_entity_poly.type
_entity_poly.pdbx_seq_one_letter_code
_entity_poly.pdbx_strand_id
1 'polypeptide(L)'
;MQKGQIFFVVLMGIFWGSGLFAKDFEWAAISDADWEVTADSANNIRNAVMLFEKLEVDDQKMVDGKTYYTLYRRVRILSPEGREWGDVEIPYVNKKQKIEKIEARTILRDGQIFLLNKDDIYEKEIIKTKDVKIKQKSFSLPGMTDDCIVEYYLKLRLPDSENQWVTEKEIYLKEGELTWLFYRGRGMSNYFYGVLSDYFSPNYLWENMAIPPEMESLPNEKKAEKIIFRVKDVPPFTAESHTQPDEAIKGNIRFYYSTSSSATDYWGDLGNNINKMVKKFTEYNKKAKKVVEQFDTLATRDEKIYAAYNWLQKNIDNTSYKDDEDEEKKYKPIEAVDDVIKYGYGSSTNINMTFLDMLQLMGIDAK
;
A
#
# COMPACT_ATOMS: atom_id res chain seq x y z
N MET A 1 31.76 -34.27 54.60
CA MET A 1 32.34 -34.50 53.25
C MET A 1 31.27 -34.18 52.22
N GLN A 2 31.31 -32.97 51.67
CA GLN A 2 30.43 -32.52 50.59
C GLN A 2 30.76 -33.30 49.31
N LYS A 3 29.76 -33.89 48.67
CA LYS A 3 29.82 -34.34 47.27
C LYS A 3 29.04 -33.33 46.43
N GLY A 4 29.76 -32.57 45.61
CA GLY A 4 29.20 -31.57 44.72
C GLY A 4 28.42 -32.19 43.57
N GLN A 5 27.22 -31.67 43.31
CA GLN A 5 26.48 -31.89 42.07
C GLN A 5 26.97 -30.87 41.03
N ILE A 6 27.45 -31.36 39.89
CA ILE A 6 27.81 -30.55 38.73
C ILE A 6 26.55 -30.42 37.86
N PHE A 7 26.07 -29.19 37.69
CA PHE A 7 25.06 -28.82 36.72
C PHE A 7 25.65 -28.93 35.30
N PHE A 8 24.99 -29.69 34.41
CA PHE A 8 25.24 -29.62 32.97
C PHE A 8 24.35 -28.52 32.37
N VAL A 9 24.92 -27.35 32.10
CA VAL A 9 24.30 -26.33 31.25
C VAL A 9 24.77 -26.59 29.82
N VAL A 10 23.89 -27.11 28.97
CA VAL A 10 24.14 -27.18 27.53
C VAL A 10 23.85 -25.81 26.93
N LEU A 11 24.88 -25.01 26.78
CA LEU A 11 24.87 -23.79 25.98
C LEU A 11 24.97 -24.20 24.50
N MET A 12 23.83 -24.24 23.79
CA MET A 12 23.81 -24.25 22.32
C MET A 12 24.22 -22.85 21.83
N GLY A 13 25.52 -22.67 21.60
CA GLY A 13 26.04 -21.51 20.90
C GLY A 13 25.77 -21.61 19.41
N ILE A 14 24.80 -20.83 18.91
CA ILE A 14 24.60 -20.62 17.48
C ILE A 14 25.64 -19.59 17.03
N PHE A 15 26.71 -20.08 16.38
CA PHE A 15 27.69 -19.23 15.69
C PHE A 15 27.07 -18.71 14.38
N TRP A 16 26.78 -17.41 14.31
CA TRP A 16 26.58 -16.72 13.03
C TRP A 16 27.92 -16.14 12.59
N GLY A 17 28.61 -16.87 11.72
CA GLY A 17 29.75 -16.34 10.98
C GLY A 17 29.29 -15.28 9.99
N SER A 18 29.84 -14.08 10.12
CA SER A 18 29.68 -12.96 9.22
C SER A 18 30.36 -13.24 7.87
N GLY A 19 29.57 -13.69 6.90
CA GLY A 19 29.94 -13.73 5.49
C GLY A 19 29.13 -12.71 4.69
N LEU A 20 29.81 -11.67 4.19
CA LEU A 20 29.30 -10.73 3.19
C LEU A 20 29.21 -11.43 1.82
N PHE A 21 28.22 -12.30 1.67
CA PHE A 21 27.65 -12.69 0.39
C PHE A 21 26.14 -12.44 0.51
N ALA A 22 25.50 -11.95 -0.55
CA ALA A 22 24.04 -11.86 -0.56
C ALA A 22 23.50 -13.24 -0.21
N LYS A 23 22.87 -13.38 0.97
CA LYS A 23 22.42 -14.68 1.46
C LYS A 23 21.43 -15.23 0.44
N ASP A 24 21.74 -16.36 -0.16
CA ASP A 24 20.75 -17.07 -0.98
C ASP A 24 19.51 -17.34 -0.12
N PHE A 25 18.34 -17.25 -0.75
CA PHE A 25 17.08 -17.55 -0.06
C PHE A 25 17.10 -19.00 0.44
N GLU A 26 16.70 -19.19 1.69
CA GLU A 26 16.63 -20.50 2.36
C GLU A 26 15.18 -20.79 2.71
N TRP A 27 14.68 -21.95 2.26
CA TRP A 27 13.35 -22.43 2.63
C TRP A 27 13.29 -22.71 4.13
N ALA A 28 12.22 -22.25 4.77
CA ALA A 28 11.93 -22.66 6.16
C ALA A 28 11.75 -24.19 6.25
N ALA A 29 12.15 -24.79 7.37
CA ALA A 29 11.89 -26.21 7.60
C ALA A 29 10.37 -26.48 7.59
N ILE A 30 9.96 -27.63 7.05
CA ILE A 30 8.58 -28.11 7.15
C ILE A 30 8.46 -28.87 8.47
N SER A 31 7.45 -28.51 9.26
CA SER A 31 7.19 -29.13 10.56
C SER A 31 6.06 -30.15 10.46
N ASP A 32 5.97 -31.07 11.42
CA ASP A 32 4.82 -32.00 11.51
C ASP A 32 3.50 -31.23 11.67
N ALA A 33 3.53 -30.10 12.38
CA ALA A 33 2.39 -29.22 12.57
C ALA A 33 1.87 -28.59 11.25
N ASP A 34 2.70 -28.51 10.20
CA ASP A 34 2.27 -28.06 8.87
C ASP A 34 1.42 -29.15 8.18
N TRP A 35 1.78 -30.42 8.38
CA TRP A 35 1.12 -31.57 7.80
C TRP A 35 -0.17 -31.98 8.51
N GLU A 36 -0.29 -31.64 9.79
CA GLU A 36 -1.43 -31.90 10.65
C GLU A 36 -2.60 -30.92 10.43
N VAL A 37 -2.39 -29.83 9.69
CA VAL A 37 -3.49 -28.93 9.30
C VAL A 37 -4.44 -29.62 8.34
N THR A 38 -5.73 -29.64 8.71
CA THR A 38 -6.82 -30.31 7.99
C THR A 38 -7.98 -29.34 7.74
N ALA A 39 -9.01 -29.81 7.02
CA ALA A 39 -10.25 -29.06 6.82
C ALA A 39 -10.97 -28.80 8.15
N ASP A 40 -11.51 -27.61 8.30
CA ASP A 40 -12.23 -27.15 9.49
C ASP A 40 -13.37 -26.22 9.09
N SER A 41 -14.60 -26.71 9.26
CA SER A 41 -15.81 -25.96 8.93
C SER A 41 -16.03 -24.74 9.82
N ALA A 42 -15.55 -24.75 11.07
CA ALA A 42 -15.75 -23.62 11.99
C ALA A 42 -14.95 -22.38 11.55
N ASN A 43 -13.79 -22.62 10.94
CA ASN A 43 -12.88 -21.58 10.44
C ASN A 43 -12.93 -21.38 8.92
N ASN A 44 -13.95 -21.96 8.26
CA ASN A 44 -14.10 -21.96 6.79
C ASN A 44 -12.89 -22.51 6.02
N ILE A 45 -12.13 -23.42 6.63
CA ILE A 45 -11.03 -24.13 5.99
C ILE A 45 -11.59 -25.32 5.21
N ARG A 46 -11.42 -25.33 3.89
CA ARG A 46 -11.95 -26.38 3.01
C ARG A 46 -10.88 -27.04 2.16
N ASN A 47 -10.36 -26.28 1.19
CA ASN A 47 -9.57 -26.85 0.09
C ASN A 47 -8.06 -26.58 0.24
N ALA A 48 -7.70 -25.48 0.88
CA ALA A 48 -6.31 -25.09 1.14
C ALA A 48 -6.20 -24.19 2.38
N VAL A 49 -5.00 -24.13 2.95
CA VAL A 49 -4.64 -23.22 4.06
C VAL A 49 -3.32 -22.55 3.77
N MET A 50 -3.26 -21.23 3.88
CA MET A 50 -2.00 -20.49 3.88
C MET A 50 -1.37 -20.64 5.27
N LEU A 51 -0.42 -21.57 5.39
CA LEU A 51 0.26 -21.86 6.65
C LEU A 51 1.07 -20.66 7.12
N PHE A 52 1.77 -20.00 6.20
CA PHE A 52 2.25 -18.66 6.44
C PHE A 52 2.39 -17.81 5.18
N GLU A 53 2.41 -16.49 5.40
CA GLU A 53 2.87 -15.47 4.47
C GLU A 53 3.94 -14.61 5.15
N LYS A 54 5.14 -14.56 4.56
CA LYS A 54 6.23 -13.70 5.01
C LYS A 54 6.57 -12.67 3.95
N LEU A 55 6.55 -11.41 4.36
CA LEU A 55 6.80 -10.26 3.50
C LEU A 55 7.99 -9.45 4.00
N GLU A 56 8.76 -8.93 3.05
CA GLU A 56 9.78 -7.92 3.34
C GLU A 56 9.61 -6.75 2.37
N VAL A 57 9.48 -5.55 2.91
CA VAL A 57 9.56 -4.30 2.15
C VAL A 57 10.86 -3.61 2.51
N ASP A 58 11.77 -3.49 1.55
CA ASP A 58 13.07 -2.84 1.71
C ASP A 58 13.13 -1.52 0.95
N ASP A 59 13.01 -0.44 1.71
CA ASP A 59 13.11 0.94 1.23
C ASP A 59 14.48 1.56 1.49
N GLN A 60 15.45 0.81 2.06
CA GLN A 60 16.74 1.38 2.47
C GLN A 60 17.52 2.00 1.30
N LYS A 61 17.16 1.66 0.05
CA LYS A 61 17.74 2.19 -1.19
C LYS A 61 16.75 3.03 -2.03
N MET A 62 15.65 3.49 -1.43
CA MET A 62 14.60 4.24 -2.13
C MET A 62 15.14 5.48 -2.86
N VAL A 63 16.15 6.18 -2.30
CA VAL A 63 16.80 7.33 -2.96
C VAL A 63 17.54 7.00 -4.26
N ASP A 64 17.92 5.74 -4.46
CA ASP A 64 18.51 5.25 -5.71
C ASP A 64 17.42 4.86 -6.74
N GLY A 65 16.14 5.15 -6.45
CA GLY A 65 14.99 4.69 -7.22
C GLY A 65 14.82 3.16 -7.19
N LYS A 66 15.18 2.53 -6.06
CA LYS A 66 15.15 1.08 -5.87
C LYS A 66 14.59 0.72 -4.51
N THR A 67 13.38 0.20 -4.51
CA THR A 67 12.80 -0.52 -3.38
C THR A 67 12.68 -1.99 -3.74
N TYR A 68 12.61 -2.87 -2.74
CA TYR A 68 12.42 -4.30 -2.96
C TYR A 68 11.22 -4.80 -2.17
N TYR A 69 10.47 -5.70 -2.82
CA TYR A 69 9.39 -6.43 -2.21
C TYR A 69 9.68 -7.92 -2.32
N THR A 70 9.68 -8.59 -1.18
CA THR A 70 9.90 -10.03 -1.10
C THR A 70 8.65 -10.70 -0.54
N LEU A 71 8.22 -11.78 -1.17
CA LEU A 71 7.09 -12.61 -0.75
C LEU A 71 7.55 -14.05 -0.59
N TYR A 72 7.23 -14.67 0.53
CA TYR A 72 7.39 -16.10 0.76
C TYR A 72 6.10 -16.69 1.32
N ARG A 73 5.46 -17.59 0.59
CA ARG A 73 4.26 -18.30 1.03
C ARG A 73 4.49 -19.79 1.15
N ARG A 74 3.82 -20.39 2.13
CA ARG A 74 3.61 -21.83 2.26
C ARG A 74 2.12 -22.10 2.33
N VAL A 75 1.63 -22.97 1.45
CA VAL A 75 0.21 -23.34 1.38
C VAL A 75 0.07 -24.85 1.46
N ARG A 76 -0.82 -25.31 2.32
CA ARG A 76 -1.22 -26.71 2.47
C ARG A 76 -2.41 -26.98 1.56
N ILE A 77 -2.29 -27.91 0.61
CA ILE A 77 -3.36 -28.30 -0.32
C ILE A 77 -4.10 -29.51 0.24
N LEU A 78 -5.41 -29.39 0.46
CA LEU A 78 -6.24 -30.40 1.15
C LEU A 78 -7.17 -31.17 0.21
N SER A 79 -7.41 -30.65 -1.00
CA SER A 79 -8.33 -31.24 -1.99
C SER A 79 -7.94 -30.87 -3.43
N PRO A 80 -8.55 -31.52 -4.45
CA PRO A 80 -8.35 -31.16 -5.86
C PRO A 80 -8.65 -29.69 -6.16
N GLU A 81 -9.70 -29.13 -5.57
CA GLU A 81 -10.09 -27.73 -5.75
C GLU A 81 -9.05 -26.77 -5.18
N GLY A 82 -8.34 -27.18 -4.13
CA GLY A 82 -7.29 -26.37 -3.50
C GLY A 82 -6.09 -26.15 -4.40
N ARG A 83 -5.94 -26.97 -5.45
CA ARG A 83 -4.82 -26.89 -6.39
C ARG A 83 -4.73 -25.55 -7.12
N GLU A 84 -5.81 -24.78 -7.21
CA GLU A 84 -5.78 -23.40 -7.74
C GLU A 84 -4.74 -22.51 -7.02
N TRP A 85 -4.45 -22.78 -5.74
CA TRP A 85 -3.44 -22.04 -4.97
C TRP A 85 -1.99 -22.39 -5.33
N GLY A 86 -1.80 -23.35 -6.23
CA GLY A 86 -0.54 -23.65 -6.89
C GLY A 86 -0.35 -22.95 -8.24
N ASP A 87 -1.37 -22.24 -8.73
CA ASP A 87 -1.26 -21.40 -9.91
C ASP A 87 -0.96 -19.96 -9.48
N VAL A 88 0.23 -19.47 -9.81
CA VAL A 88 0.72 -18.16 -9.36
C VAL A 88 0.80 -17.20 -10.54
N GLU A 89 0.17 -16.04 -10.40
CA GLU A 89 0.21 -14.95 -11.36
C GLU A 89 0.84 -13.70 -10.76
N ILE A 90 1.77 -13.08 -11.50
CA ILE A 90 2.58 -11.95 -11.03
C ILE A 90 2.52 -10.85 -12.09
N PRO A 91 1.50 -9.96 -12.03
CA PRO A 91 1.45 -8.78 -12.88
C PRO A 91 2.55 -7.79 -12.48
N TYR A 92 3.16 -7.14 -13.47
CA TYR A 92 4.18 -6.12 -13.24
C TYR A 92 4.19 -5.07 -14.35
N VAL A 93 4.50 -3.82 -13.98
CA VAL A 93 4.64 -2.70 -14.92
C VAL A 93 5.98 -2.84 -15.65
N ASN A 94 5.90 -3.17 -16.93
CA ASN A 94 7.07 -3.42 -17.77
C ASN A 94 8.01 -2.21 -17.79
N LYS A 95 9.32 -2.46 -17.71
CA LYS A 95 10.41 -1.47 -17.56
C LYS A 95 10.48 -0.72 -16.22
N LYS A 96 9.36 -0.49 -15.53
CA LYS A 96 9.36 0.17 -14.20
C LYS A 96 9.67 -0.81 -13.07
N GLN A 97 9.10 -2.00 -13.14
CA GLN A 97 9.30 -3.08 -12.16
C GLN A 97 10.15 -4.20 -12.76
N LYS A 98 10.84 -4.94 -11.90
CA LYS A 98 11.64 -6.12 -12.30
C LYS A 98 11.40 -7.25 -11.31
N ILE A 99 10.96 -8.40 -11.81
CA ILE A 99 10.96 -9.64 -11.03
C ILE A 99 12.39 -10.19 -11.05
N GLU A 100 13.08 -10.11 -9.91
CA GLU A 100 14.48 -10.49 -9.77
C GLU A 100 14.66 -11.98 -9.53
N LYS A 101 13.73 -12.59 -8.78
CA LYS A 101 13.82 -13.99 -8.39
C LYS A 101 12.43 -14.60 -8.27
N ILE A 102 12.30 -15.83 -8.77
CA ILE A 102 11.16 -16.73 -8.58
C ILE A 102 11.78 -18.07 -8.20
N GLU A 103 11.41 -18.61 -7.05
CA GLU A 103 11.62 -20.00 -6.70
C GLU A 103 10.30 -20.58 -6.22
N ALA A 104 10.01 -21.82 -6.58
CA ALA A 104 8.83 -22.51 -6.08
C ALA A 104 9.07 -24.02 -6.02
N ARG A 105 8.36 -24.69 -5.12
CA ARG A 105 8.45 -26.14 -4.97
C ARG A 105 7.17 -26.74 -4.39
N THR A 106 6.90 -27.97 -4.78
CA THR A 106 5.90 -28.84 -4.16
C THR A 106 6.61 -29.90 -3.33
N ILE A 107 6.06 -30.19 -2.15
CA ILE A 107 6.53 -31.24 -1.25
C ILE A 107 5.38 -32.21 -1.02
N LEU A 108 5.64 -33.50 -1.21
CA LEU A 108 4.69 -34.58 -0.91
C LEU A 108 4.93 -35.16 0.49
N ARG A 109 3.96 -35.92 0.99
CA ARG A 109 4.05 -36.55 2.33
C ARG A 109 5.22 -37.52 2.49
N ASP A 110 5.64 -38.16 1.41
CA ASP A 110 6.80 -39.07 1.41
C ASP A 110 8.15 -38.32 1.41
N GLY A 111 8.11 -36.98 1.38
CA GLY A 111 9.29 -36.12 1.34
C GLY A 111 9.81 -35.84 -0.06
N GLN A 112 9.16 -36.35 -1.13
CA GLN A 112 9.54 -36.01 -2.49
C GLN A 112 9.31 -34.51 -2.76
N ILE A 113 10.30 -33.88 -3.40
CA ILE A 113 10.27 -32.44 -3.73
C ILE A 113 10.31 -32.26 -5.26
N PHE A 114 9.37 -31.48 -5.78
CA PHE A 114 9.33 -31.06 -7.17
C PHE A 114 9.64 -29.57 -7.25
N LEU A 115 10.77 -29.21 -7.87
CA LEU A 115 11.18 -27.82 -8.04
C LEU A 115 10.59 -27.25 -9.33
N LEU A 116 10.15 -25.99 -9.29
CA LEU A 116 9.75 -25.25 -10.49
C LEU A 116 10.97 -25.02 -11.40
N ASN A 117 10.88 -25.43 -12.66
CA ASN A 117 11.91 -25.10 -13.64
C ASN A 117 11.67 -23.71 -14.22
N LYS A 118 12.75 -23.06 -14.64
CA LYS A 118 12.67 -21.72 -15.26
C LYS A 118 11.87 -21.71 -16.56
N ASP A 119 11.89 -22.82 -17.30
CA ASP A 119 11.17 -22.97 -18.56
C ASP A 119 9.65 -23.12 -18.37
N ASP A 120 9.22 -23.45 -17.15
CA ASP A 120 7.80 -23.55 -16.76
C ASP A 120 7.22 -22.19 -16.31
N ILE A 121 8.00 -21.11 -16.43
CA ILE A 121 7.56 -19.73 -16.14
C ILE A 121 7.20 -19.02 -17.44
N TYR A 122 5.91 -18.81 -17.63
CA TYR A 122 5.36 -18.16 -18.81
C TYR A 122 5.26 -16.65 -18.59
N GLU A 123 5.35 -15.87 -19.66
CA GLU A 123 5.13 -14.43 -19.63
C GLU A 123 4.19 -14.00 -20.75
N LYS A 124 3.13 -13.26 -20.40
CA LYS A 124 2.20 -12.67 -21.36
C LYS A 124 2.05 -11.17 -21.12
N GLU A 125 1.67 -10.44 -22.17
CA GLU A 125 1.23 -9.05 -22.07
C GLU A 125 -0.27 -9.06 -21.78
N ILE A 126 -0.72 -8.33 -20.75
CA ILE A 126 -2.15 -8.28 -20.36
C ILE A 126 -2.78 -6.91 -20.63
N ILE A 127 -1.99 -5.83 -20.56
CA ILE A 127 -2.46 -4.46 -20.86
C ILE A 127 -1.37 -3.73 -21.66
N LYS A 128 -1.78 -3.05 -22.73
CA LYS A 128 -0.91 -2.15 -23.50
C LYS A 128 -1.68 -0.91 -23.94
N THR A 129 -1.30 0.22 -23.36
CA THR A 129 -1.71 1.58 -23.77
C THR A 129 -0.49 2.37 -24.24
N LYS A 130 -0.68 3.65 -24.61
CA LYS A 130 0.41 4.56 -25.00
C LYS A 130 1.47 4.72 -23.89
N ASP A 131 1.03 4.82 -22.64
CA ASP A 131 1.89 5.17 -21.50
C ASP A 131 2.14 4.01 -20.51
N VAL A 132 1.30 2.98 -20.53
CA VAL A 132 1.37 1.86 -19.59
C VAL A 132 1.42 0.53 -20.34
N LYS A 133 2.38 -0.32 -19.97
CA LYS A 133 2.48 -1.70 -20.43
C LYS A 133 2.61 -2.62 -19.22
N ILE A 134 1.63 -3.48 -19.02
CA ILE A 134 1.61 -4.47 -17.94
C ILE A 134 1.81 -5.85 -18.55
N LYS A 135 2.80 -6.56 -18.00
CA LYS A 135 3.07 -7.96 -18.29
C LYS A 135 2.75 -8.79 -17.07
N GLN A 136 2.52 -10.08 -17.28
CA GLN A 136 2.26 -11.02 -16.22
C GLN A 136 3.17 -12.22 -16.40
N LYS A 137 3.95 -12.54 -15.36
CA LYS A 137 4.56 -13.87 -15.27
C LYS A 137 3.59 -14.82 -14.58
N SER A 138 3.54 -16.05 -15.04
CA SER A 138 2.70 -17.08 -14.43
C SER A 138 3.37 -18.44 -14.46
N PHE A 139 3.08 -19.26 -13.46
CA PHE A 139 3.52 -20.66 -13.39
C PHE A 139 2.56 -21.47 -12.53
N SER A 140 2.56 -22.78 -12.78
CA SER A 140 1.88 -23.76 -11.93
C SER A 140 2.93 -24.58 -11.20
N LEU A 141 2.72 -24.84 -9.91
CA LEU A 141 3.63 -25.64 -9.12
C LEU A 141 3.64 -27.11 -9.60
N PRO A 142 4.82 -27.70 -9.91
CA PRO A 142 4.89 -29.05 -10.47
C PRO A 142 4.57 -30.12 -9.42
N GLY A 143 4.04 -31.26 -9.84
CA GLY A 143 3.88 -32.44 -8.97
C GLY A 143 2.83 -32.30 -7.85
N MET A 144 1.90 -31.35 -7.96
CA MET A 144 0.82 -31.17 -6.99
C MET A 144 -0.11 -32.39 -6.89
N THR A 145 -0.46 -32.73 -5.66
CA THR A 145 -1.46 -33.75 -5.29
C THR A 145 -2.53 -33.12 -4.39
N ASP A 146 -3.54 -33.89 -4.01
CA ASP A 146 -4.60 -33.43 -3.10
C ASP A 146 -4.15 -33.35 -1.63
N ASP A 147 -2.88 -33.69 -1.37
CA ASP A 147 -2.29 -33.80 -0.05
C ASP A 147 -0.79 -33.45 -0.13
N CYS A 148 -0.51 -32.20 -0.50
CA CYS A 148 0.84 -31.67 -0.59
C CYS A 148 0.99 -30.33 0.13
N ILE A 149 2.23 -29.86 0.22
CA ILE A 149 2.57 -28.49 0.58
C ILE A 149 3.22 -27.84 -0.63
N VAL A 150 2.75 -26.65 -1.00
CA VAL A 150 3.36 -25.81 -2.03
C VAL A 150 4.00 -24.60 -1.38
N GLU A 151 5.16 -24.21 -1.92
CA GLU A 151 5.89 -23.04 -1.44
C GLU A 151 6.39 -22.23 -2.61
N TYR A 152 6.37 -20.90 -2.47
CA TYR A 152 6.98 -20.03 -3.46
C TYR A 152 7.55 -18.77 -2.83
N TYR A 153 8.64 -18.32 -3.42
CA TYR A 153 9.41 -17.16 -3.07
C TYR A 153 9.54 -16.25 -4.29
N LEU A 154 9.20 -14.98 -4.11
CA LEU A 154 9.34 -13.94 -5.12
C LEU A 154 10.18 -12.79 -4.57
N LYS A 155 11.04 -12.23 -5.42
CA LYS A 155 11.69 -10.95 -5.15
C LYS A 155 11.46 -10.01 -6.31
N LEU A 156 10.85 -8.87 -6.02
CA LEU A 156 10.58 -7.80 -6.97
C LEU A 156 11.41 -6.56 -6.62
N ARG A 157 11.90 -5.88 -7.65
CA ARG A 157 12.42 -4.52 -7.56
C ARG A 157 11.38 -3.58 -8.11
N LEU A 158 10.99 -2.60 -7.31
CA LEU A 158 9.95 -1.63 -7.61
C LEU A 158 10.56 -0.22 -7.74
N PRO A 159 9.91 0.69 -8.49
CA PRO A 159 10.33 2.09 -8.55
C PRO A 159 10.02 2.85 -7.25
N ASP A 160 8.95 2.43 -6.56
CA ASP A 160 8.40 3.03 -5.36
C ASP A 160 8.12 1.94 -4.32
N SER A 161 7.99 2.31 -3.04
CA SER A 161 7.71 1.36 -1.97
C SER A 161 6.37 0.64 -2.19
N GLU A 162 6.33 -0.67 -1.93
CA GLU A 162 5.06 -1.36 -1.71
C GLU A 162 4.51 -0.83 -0.38
N ASN A 163 3.26 -0.37 -0.32
CA ASN A 163 2.76 0.40 0.83
C ASN A 163 1.54 -0.25 1.50
N GLN A 164 1.16 -1.44 1.06
CA GLN A 164 -0.01 -2.15 1.54
C GLN A 164 0.29 -3.64 1.71
N TRP A 165 -0.21 -4.20 2.80
CA TRP A 165 -0.30 -5.64 3.01
C TRP A 165 -1.74 -6.02 3.29
N VAL A 166 -2.37 -6.66 2.31
CA VAL A 166 -3.69 -7.27 2.48
C VAL A 166 -3.52 -8.57 3.27
N THR A 167 -3.92 -8.59 4.54
CA THR A 167 -3.74 -9.73 5.43
C THR A 167 -4.85 -10.77 5.24
N GLU A 168 -6.07 -10.31 4.91
CA GLU A 168 -7.22 -11.18 4.68
C GLU A 168 -7.21 -11.72 3.23
N LYS A 169 -7.20 -13.05 3.07
CA LYS A 169 -7.11 -13.73 1.77
C LYS A 169 -8.37 -14.55 1.52
N GLU A 170 -8.54 -15.09 0.32
CA GLU A 170 -9.64 -16.01 0.00
C GLU A 170 -9.51 -17.39 0.68
N ILE A 171 -8.38 -17.67 1.34
CA ILE A 171 -8.17 -18.84 2.19
C ILE A 171 -7.66 -18.43 3.56
N TYR A 172 -7.82 -19.31 4.53
CA TYR A 172 -7.39 -19.10 5.90
C TYR A 172 -5.87 -18.87 5.95
N LEU A 173 -5.45 -17.81 6.63
CA LEU A 173 -4.06 -17.47 6.89
C LEU A 173 -3.73 -17.75 8.36
N LYS A 174 -2.92 -18.78 8.60
CA LYS A 174 -2.55 -19.20 9.96
C LYS A 174 -1.55 -18.23 10.60
N GLU A 175 -0.47 -17.89 9.91
CA GLU A 175 0.53 -16.92 10.39
C GLU A 175 0.98 -15.96 9.29
N GLY A 176 0.88 -14.65 9.55
CA GLY A 176 1.41 -13.62 8.66
C GLY A 176 2.51 -12.81 9.35
N GLU A 177 3.58 -12.49 8.64
CA GLU A 177 4.63 -11.58 9.10
C GLU A 177 5.04 -10.63 7.98
N LEU A 178 5.10 -9.32 8.27
CA LEU A 178 5.71 -8.33 7.39
C LEU A 178 6.84 -7.61 8.12
N THR A 179 8.01 -7.59 7.49
CA THR A 179 9.14 -6.74 7.91
C THR A 179 9.26 -5.55 6.97
N TRP A 180 9.14 -4.33 7.50
CA TRP A 180 9.40 -3.10 6.75
C TRP A 180 10.74 -2.50 7.16
N LEU A 181 11.72 -2.56 6.26
CA LEU A 181 13.02 -1.91 6.38
C LEU A 181 12.92 -0.51 5.77
N PHE A 182 12.52 0.47 6.57
CA PHE A 182 12.30 1.83 6.08
C PHE A 182 13.60 2.60 5.84
N TYR A 183 13.51 3.61 4.98
CA TYR A 183 14.61 4.50 4.65
C TYR A 183 15.02 5.36 5.86
N ARG A 184 16.33 5.39 6.17
CA ARG A 184 16.89 6.20 7.26
C ARG A 184 17.99 7.17 6.82
N GLY A 185 17.79 7.86 5.70
CA GLY A 185 18.75 8.89 5.29
C GLY A 185 20.03 8.35 4.68
N ARG A 186 20.04 7.11 4.16
CA ARG A 186 21.22 6.55 3.51
C ARG A 186 21.71 7.46 2.39
N GLY A 187 23.02 7.80 2.39
CA GLY A 187 23.60 8.74 1.42
C GLY A 187 23.48 10.22 1.84
N MET A 188 22.92 10.49 3.02
CA MET A 188 22.79 11.81 3.61
C MET A 188 23.71 11.94 4.82
N SER A 189 24.21 13.15 5.12
CA SER A 189 24.94 13.37 6.37
C SER A 189 23.98 13.30 7.57
N ASN A 190 24.47 12.91 8.74
CA ASN A 190 23.64 12.86 9.97
C ASN A 190 22.96 14.19 10.27
N TYR A 191 23.60 15.31 9.92
CA TYR A 191 23.01 16.64 10.05
C TYR A 191 21.81 16.82 9.11
N PHE A 192 21.97 16.54 7.82
CA PHE A 192 20.87 16.65 6.86
C PHE A 192 19.75 15.65 7.14
N TYR A 193 20.08 14.43 7.57
CA TYR A 193 19.07 13.46 7.97
C TYR A 193 18.32 13.94 9.22
N GLY A 194 19.00 14.52 10.21
CA GLY A 194 18.32 15.09 11.38
C GLY A 194 17.40 16.28 11.06
N VAL A 195 17.68 17.03 9.99
CA VAL A 195 16.80 18.12 9.52
C VAL A 195 15.60 17.59 8.73
N LEU A 196 15.78 16.50 7.99
CA LEU A 196 14.75 15.95 7.10
C LEU A 196 14.01 14.75 7.68
N SER A 197 14.46 14.18 8.80
CA SER A 197 13.90 12.97 9.40
C SER A 197 12.43 13.12 9.73
N ASP A 198 12.00 14.33 10.09
CA ASP A 198 10.61 14.64 10.38
C ASP A 198 9.71 14.43 9.14
N TYR A 199 10.25 14.62 7.93
CA TYR A 199 9.57 14.41 6.63
C TYR A 199 9.49 12.94 6.18
N PHE A 200 10.32 12.07 6.78
CA PHE A 200 10.40 10.65 6.45
C PHE A 200 10.05 9.79 7.66
N SER A 201 9.12 10.25 8.49
CA SER A 201 8.69 9.48 9.66
C SER A 201 7.87 8.28 9.17
N PRO A 202 8.32 7.02 9.41
CA PRO A 202 7.54 5.85 9.06
C PRO A 202 6.26 5.84 9.91
N ASN A 203 5.12 5.57 9.28
CA ASN A 203 3.81 5.51 9.92
C ASN A 203 3.03 4.35 9.31
N TYR A 204 1.98 3.93 10.01
CA TYR A 204 1.10 2.86 9.55
C TYR A 204 -0.31 3.08 10.07
N LEU A 205 -1.25 2.39 9.44
CA LEU A 205 -2.62 2.21 9.90
C LEU A 205 -3.11 0.84 9.47
N TRP A 206 -4.09 0.29 10.16
CA TRP A 206 -4.76 -0.94 9.77
C TRP A 206 -6.25 -0.68 9.56
N GLU A 207 -6.81 -1.35 8.57
CA GLU A 207 -8.19 -1.18 8.11
C GLU A 207 -8.89 -2.53 8.10
N ASN A 208 -10.17 -2.56 8.48
CA ASN A 208 -11.04 -3.74 8.36
C ASN A 208 -10.52 -5.01 9.06
N MET A 209 -9.70 -4.86 10.12
CA MET A 209 -9.20 -5.99 10.90
C MET A 209 -9.94 -6.09 12.24
N ALA A 210 -10.52 -7.26 12.53
CA ALA A 210 -11.16 -7.53 13.82
C ALA A 210 -10.14 -7.61 14.98
N ILE A 211 -8.94 -8.10 14.69
CA ILE A 211 -7.82 -8.20 15.64
C ILE A 211 -6.69 -7.32 15.12
N PRO A 212 -6.21 -6.32 15.90
CA PRO A 212 -5.06 -5.52 15.52
C PRO A 212 -3.81 -6.38 15.32
N PRO A 213 -2.90 -6.01 14.41
CA PRO A 213 -1.63 -6.71 14.26
C PRO A 213 -0.74 -6.55 15.50
N GLU A 214 -0.01 -7.61 15.85
CA GLU A 214 1.08 -7.53 16.83
C GLU A 214 2.28 -6.77 16.22
N MET A 215 2.96 -5.97 17.03
CA MET A 215 4.09 -5.13 16.59
C MET A 215 5.23 -5.15 17.60
N GLU A 216 6.47 -5.24 17.09
CA GLU A 216 7.67 -5.25 17.96
C GLU A 216 8.13 -3.86 18.41
N SER A 217 7.85 -2.79 17.64
CA SER A 217 8.31 -1.43 17.96
C SER A 217 7.37 -0.39 17.38
N LEU A 218 7.17 0.71 18.10
CA LEU A 218 6.44 1.87 17.56
C LEU A 218 7.36 2.69 16.63
N PRO A 219 6.82 3.32 15.57
CA PRO A 219 7.61 4.18 14.68
C PRO A 219 8.27 5.37 15.38
N ASN A 220 7.71 5.79 16.52
CA ASN A 220 8.23 6.87 17.35
C ASN A 220 9.43 6.48 18.23
N GLU A 221 9.83 5.20 18.21
CA GLU A 221 11.10 4.78 18.79
C GLU A 221 12.23 5.30 17.90
N LYS A 222 12.91 6.36 18.36
CA LYS A 222 13.97 7.09 17.65
C LYS A 222 15.09 6.23 17.04
N LYS A 223 15.16 4.93 17.35
CA LYS A 223 16.19 3.99 16.89
C LYS A 223 15.67 2.79 16.09
N ALA A 224 14.36 2.59 15.89
CA ALA A 224 13.88 1.46 15.11
C ALA A 224 14.50 1.49 13.69
N GLU A 225 15.10 0.38 13.25
CA GLU A 225 15.64 0.23 11.88
C GLU A 225 14.66 -0.48 10.95
N LYS A 226 13.64 -1.09 11.55
CA LYS A 226 12.58 -1.83 10.89
C LYS A 226 11.34 -1.85 11.78
N ILE A 227 10.18 -2.10 11.20
CA ILE A 227 8.97 -2.48 11.94
C ILE A 227 8.60 -3.89 11.50
N ILE A 228 8.19 -4.73 12.45
CA ILE A 228 7.65 -6.06 12.17
C ILE A 228 6.19 -6.10 12.60
N PHE A 229 5.33 -6.49 11.67
CA PHE A 229 3.91 -6.73 11.89
C PHE A 229 3.64 -8.22 11.88
N ARG A 230 2.80 -8.70 12.80
CA ARG A 230 2.34 -10.10 12.80
C ARG A 230 0.83 -10.19 12.92
N VAL A 231 0.26 -11.13 12.19
CA VAL A 231 -1.13 -11.53 12.29
C VAL A 231 -1.21 -13.04 12.46
N LYS A 232 -2.24 -13.51 13.15
CA LYS A 232 -2.49 -14.95 13.34
C LYS A 232 -3.96 -15.23 13.14
N ASP A 233 -4.24 -16.43 12.63
CA ASP A 233 -5.59 -16.97 12.54
C ASP A 233 -6.56 -16.02 11.83
N VAL A 234 -6.15 -15.52 10.66
CA VAL A 234 -6.97 -14.62 9.84
C VAL A 234 -7.92 -15.46 9.00
N PRO A 235 -9.25 -15.30 9.16
CA PRO A 235 -10.24 -16.08 8.42
C PRO A 235 -10.21 -15.78 6.92
N PRO A 236 -10.77 -16.67 6.08
CA PRO A 236 -10.97 -16.38 4.67
C PRO A 236 -11.93 -15.20 4.48
N PHE A 237 -11.58 -14.29 3.58
CA PHE A 237 -12.47 -13.27 3.06
C PHE A 237 -13.68 -13.94 2.37
N THR A 238 -14.86 -13.34 2.51
CA THR A 238 -16.06 -13.78 1.81
C THR A 238 -16.60 -12.61 1.01
N ALA A 239 -16.47 -12.68 -0.31
CA ALA A 239 -17.04 -11.69 -1.21
C ALA A 239 -18.57 -11.72 -1.14
N GLU A 240 -19.18 -10.56 -0.86
CA GLU A 240 -20.64 -10.41 -0.86
C GLU A 240 -21.12 -9.75 -2.15
N SER A 241 -22.19 -10.28 -2.74
CA SER A 241 -22.76 -9.69 -3.96
C SER A 241 -23.24 -8.26 -3.68
N HIS A 242 -22.93 -7.33 -4.60
CA HIS A 242 -23.32 -5.92 -4.52
C HIS A 242 -22.69 -5.12 -3.36
N THR A 243 -21.61 -5.61 -2.76
CA THR A 243 -20.80 -4.82 -1.82
C THR A 243 -19.78 -3.92 -2.54
N GLN A 244 -18.98 -3.19 -1.76
CA GLN A 244 -17.83 -2.43 -2.26
C GLN A 244 -16.78 -3.36 -2.92
N PRO A 245 -15.87 -2.84 -3.75
CA PRO A 245 -14.77 -3.66 -4.27
C PRO A 245 -13.98 -4.32 -3.12
N ASP A 246 -13.62 -5.60 -3.28
CA ASP A 246 -12.97 -6.40 -2.23
C ASP A 246 -11.76 -5.70 -1.61
N GLU A 247 -10.95 -5.00 -2.42
CA GLU A 247 -9.78 -4.26 -1.96
C GLU A 247 -10.08 -3.17 -0.93
N ALA A 248 -11.30 -2.63 -0.93
CA ALA A 248 -11.74 -1.61 0.02
C ALA A 248 -12.19 -2.18 1.37
N ILE A 249 -12.56 -3.46 1.42
CA ILE A 249 -13.17 -4.09 2.59
C ILE A 249 -12.35 -5.22 3.21
N LYS A 250 -11.34 -5.74 2.50
CA LYS A 250 -10.39 -6.71 3.05
C LYS A 250 -9.56 -6.11 4.18
N GLY A 251 -9.35 -6.92 5.23
CA GLY A 251 -8.40 -6.63 6.30
C GLY A 251 -7.01 -6.36 5.74
N ASN A 252 -6.44 -5.20 6.03
CA ASN A 252 -5.13 -4.80 5.51
C ASN A 252 -4.37 -3.84 6.44
N ILE A 253 -3.06 -3.77 6.24
CA ILE A 253 -2.15 -2.83 6.90
C ILE A 253 -1.55 -1.93 5.82
N ARG A 254 -1.68 -0.62 5.99
CA ARG A 254 -1.03 0.39 5.16
C ARG A 254 0.14 1.00 5.92
N PHE A 255 1.22 1.27 5.21
CA PHE A 255 2.41 1.87 5.78
C PHE A 255 2.97 2.93 4.83
N TYR A 256 3.39 4.06 5.38
CA TYR A 256 3.67 5.27 4.62
C TYR A 256 4.65 6.18 5.37
N TYR A 257 5.28 7.09 4.64
CA TYR A 257 6.08 8.15 5.23
C TYR A 257 5.22 9.41 5.40
N SER A 258 5.31 10.08 6.53
CA SER A 258 4.65 11.38 6.77
C SER A 258 5.57 12.40 7.43
N THR A 259 5.16 13.66 7.32
CA THR A 259 5.83 14.83 7.90
C THR A 259 5.55 15.05 9.38
N SER A 260 4.64 14.26 9.94
CA SER A 260 4.27 14.30 11.35
C SER A 260 4.48 12.93 11.97
N SER A 261 4.97 12.92 13.21
CA SER A 261 5.20 11.74 14.04
C SER A 261 3.97 11.37 14.88
N SER A 262 2.87 12.12 14.79
CA SER A 262 1.61 11.77 15.46
C SER A 262 0.39 12.03 14.59
N ALA A 263 -0.58 11.11 14.64
CA ALA A 263 -1.87 11.26 13.96
C ALA A 263 -2.63 12.52 14.44
N THR A 264 -2.42 12.95 15.69
CA THR A 264 -3.05 14.14 16.27
C THR A 264 -2.50 15.43 15.63
N ASP A 265 -1.19 15.52 15.43
CA ASP A 265 -0.56 16.70 14.84
C ASP A 265 -0.81 16.76 13.33
N TYR A 266 -0.90 15.59 12.66
CA TYR A 266 -1.13 15.49 11.23
C TYR A 266 -2.36 16.29 10.75
N TRP A 267 -3.51 16.13 11.39
CA TRP A 267 -4.74 16.83 10.98
C TRP A 267 -4.63 18.35 11.18
N GLY A 268 -3.94 18.79 12.24
CA GLY A 268 -3.65 20.20 12.47
C GLY A 268 -2.75 20.78 11.39
N ASP A 269 -1.67 20.08 11.04
CA ASP A 269 -0.73 20.50 10.01
C ASP A 269 -1.36 20.50 8.60
N LEU A 270 -2.14 19.45 8.28
CA LEU A 270 -2.87 19.38 7.02
C LEU A 270 -3.88 20.52 6.91
N GLY A 271 -4.66 20.77 7.96
CA GLY A 271 -5.60 21.89 8.01
C GLY A 271 -4.91 23.24 7.84
N ASN A 272 -3.75 23.44 8.49
CA ASN A 272 -2.94 24.64 8.33
C ASN A 272 -2.41 24.81 6.90
N ASN A 273 -1.97 23.73 6.25
CA ASN A 273 -1.46 23.76 4.89
C ASN A 273 -2.57 24.02 3.86
N ILE A 274 -3.74 23.40 4.01
CA ILE A 274 -4.93 23.68 3.20
C ILE A 274 -5.33 25.15 3.37
N ASN A 275 -5.37 25.66 4.60
CA ASN A 275 -5.71 27.07 4.86
C ASN A 275 -4.71 28.04 4.19
N LYS A 276 -3.40 27.75 4.23
CA LYS A 276 -2.39 28.54 3.52
C LYS A 276 -2.61 28.51 2.00
N MET A 277 -2.89 27.33 1.44
CA MET A 277 -3.19 27.17 0.01
C MET A 277 -4.42 27.99 -0.39
N VAL A 278 -5.52 27.85 0.35
CA VAL A 278 -6.77 28.59 0.10
C VAL A 278 -6.52 30.09 0.18
N LYS A 279 -5.89 30.60 1.25
CA LYS A 279 -5.57 32.03 1.39
C LYS A 279 -4.75 32.58 0.23
N LYS A 280 -3.74 31.83 -0.22
CA LYS A 280 -2.91 32.25 -1.36
C LYS A 280 -3.72 32.29 -2.65
N PHE A 281 -4.57 31.29 -2.87
CA PHE A 281 -5.41 31.20 -4.06
C PHE A 281 -6.45 32.32 -4.13
N THR A 282 -7.01 32.71 -2.99
CA THR A 282 -8.03 33.76 -2.87
C THR A 282 -7.46 35.17 -2.73
N GLU A 283 -6.15 35.33 -2.58
CA GLU A 283 -5.49 36.65 -2.44
C GLU A 283 -5.72 37.56 -3.67
N TYR A 284 -5.71 36.98 -4.88
CA TYR A 284 -5.89 37.71 -6.14
C TYR A 284 -7.28 37.44 -6.73
N ASN A 285 -8.26 38.23 -6.30
CA ASN A 285 -9.69 38.02 -6.54
C ASN A 285 -10.46 39.25 -7.07
N LYS A 286 -9.79 40.19 -7.75
CA LYS A 286 -10.42 41.43 -8.24
C LYS A 286 -11.55 41.16 -9.22
N LYS A 287 -11.47 40.09 -10.00
CA LYS A 287 -12.52 39.68 -10.95
C LYS A 287 -13.71 39.06 -10.23
N ALA A 288 -13.47 38.25 -9.18
CA ALA A 288 -14.55 37.72 -8.36
C ALA A 288 -15.32 38.85 -7.67
N LYS A 289 -14.62 39.86 -7.16
CA LYS A 289 -15.25 41.07 -6.61
C LYS A 289 -16.23 41.73 -7.58
N LYS A 290 -15.85 41.92 -8.84
CA LYS A 290 -16.73 42.48 -9.88
C LYS A 290 -17.93 41.60 -10.23
N VAL A 291 -17.80 40.28 -10.07
CA VAL A 291 -18.91 39.36 -10.27
C VAL A 291 -19.90 39.50 -9.12
N VAL A 292 -19.43 39.47 -7.87
CA VAL A 292 -20.33 39.52 -6.71
C VAL A 292 -21.02 40.86 -6.52
N GLU A 293 -20.44 41.97 -6.99
CA GLU A 293 -21.10 43.30 -7.05
C GLU A 293 -22.44 43.25 -7.83
N GLN A 294 -22.60 42.31 -8.76
CA GLN A 294 -23.86 42.12 -9.51
C GLN A 294 -24.99 41.53 -8.63
N PHE A 295 -24.64 40.98 -7.47
CA PHE A 295 -25.55 40.31 -6.55
C PHE A 295 -25.91 41.20 -5.34
N ASP A 296 -25.40 42.43 -5.27
CA ASP A 296 -25.60 43.32 -4.13
C ASP A 296 -27.07 43.71 -3.91
N THR A 297 -27.89 43.70 -4.97
CA THR A 297 -29.33 43.99 -4.91
C THR A 297 -30.16 42.83 -4.37
N LEU A 298 -29.60 41.63 -4.24
CA LEU A 298 -30.31 40.46 -3.71
C LEU A 298 -30.51 40.61 -2.19
N ALA A 299 -31.72 40.34 -1.73
CA ALA A 299 -32.15 40.68 -0.38
C ALA A 299 -31.70 39.64 0.66
N THR A 300 -31.67 38.37 0.26
CA THR A 300 -31.40 37.27 1.18
C THR A 300 -30.02 36.64 0.97
N ARG A 301 -29.49 36.06 2.04
CA ARG A 301 -28.25 35.26 2.00
C ARG A 301 -28.35 34.12 0.97
N ASP A 302 -29.48 33.43 0.93
CA ASP A 302 -29.65 32.25 0.06
C ASP A 302 -29.75 32.64 -1.41
N GLU A 303 -30.38 33.77 -1.74
CA GLU A 303 -30.38 34.30 -3.12
C GLU A 303 -28.96 34.63 -3.59
N LYS A 304 -28.13 35.23 -2.72
CA LYS A 304 -26.72 35.53 -3.03
C LYS A 304 -25.89 34.26 -3.27
N ILE A 305 -26.05 33.25 -2.40
CA ILE A 305 -25.40 31.94 -2.55
C ILE A 305 -25.81 31.29 -3.88
N TYR A 306 -27.11 31.26 -4.16
CA TYR A 306 -27.66 30.66 -5.38
C TYR A 306 -27.17 31.39 -6.64
N ALA A 307 -27.12 32.72 -6.61
CA ALA A 307 -26.60 33.53 -7.71
C ALA A 307 -25.12 33.25 -8.00
N ALA A 308 -24.27 33.20 -6.96
CA ALA A 308 -22.86 32.86 -7.12
C ALA A 308 -22.66 31.43 -7.64
N TYR A 309 -23.40 30.46 -7.10
CA TYR A 309 -23.35 29.06 -7.54
C TYR A 309 -23.73 28.91 -9.02
N ASN A 310 -24.86 29.50 -9.42
CA ASN A 310 -25.32 29.47 -10.80
C ASN A 310 -24.38 30.21 -11.75
N TRP A 311 -23.79 31.32 -11.30
CA TRP A 311 -22.82 32.05 -12.09
C TRP A 311 -21.61 31.17 -12.39
N LEU A 312 -21.09 30.45 -11.39
CA LEU A 312 -19.97 29.53 -11.60
C LEU A 312 -20.35 28.39 -12.53
N GLN A 313 -21.50 27.72 -12.32
CA GLN A 313 -21.95 26.66 -13.22
C GLN A 313 -22.09 27.11 -14.67
N LYS A 314 -22.57 28.34 -14.90
CA LYS A 314 -22.84 28.86 -16.23
C LYS A 314 -21.57 29.35 -16.95
N ASN A 315 -20.59 29.87 -16.20
CA ASN A 315 -19.45 30.58 -16.78
C ASN A 315 -18.13 29.84 -16.67
N ILE A 316 -18.03 28.82 -15.80
CA ILE A 316 -16.78 28.10 -15.54
C ILE A 316 -16.93 26.63 -15.94
N ASP A 317 -16.09 26.22 -16.88
CA ASP A 317 -15.99 24.86 -17.37
C ASP A 317 -15.17 23.98 -16.40
N ASN A 318 -15.77 22.90 -15.90
CA ASN A 318 -15.11 22.00 -14.96
C ASN A 318 -14.21 21.01 -15.70
N THR A 319 -12.90 21.12 -15.48
CA THR A 319 -11.91 20.28 -16.16
C THR A 319 -11.64 18.95 -15.47
N SER A 320 -12.19 18.70 -14.27
CA SER A 320 -11.91 17.47 -13.50
C SER A 320 -12.56 16.21 -14.07
N TYR A 321 -13.53 16.34 -14.98
CA TYR A 321 -14.27 15.23 -15.57
C TYR A 321 -14.04 15.12 -17.09
N LYS A 322 -12.97 15.71 -17.59
CA LYS A 322 -12.61 15.64 -19.01
C LYS A 322 -11.53 14.60 -19.21
N ASP A 323 -11.76 13.69 -20.14
CA ASP A 323 -10.82 12.63 -20.45
C ASP A 323 -9.54 13.19 -21.08
N ASP A 324 -8.41 12.52 -20.82
CA ASP A 324 -7.10 12.89 -21.37
C ASP A 324 -7.05 12.86 -22.91
N GLU A 325 -8.04 12.27 -23.59
CA GLU A 325 -8.16 12.25 -25.06
C GLU A 325 -8.51 13.64 -25.66
N ASP A 326 -8.95 14.61 -24.85
CA ASP A 326 -9.13 16.02 -25.23
C ASP A 326 -7.78 16.79 -25.27
N GLU A 327 -6.68 16.15 -25.72
CA GLU A 327 -5.31 16.71 -25.81
C GLU A 327 -5.21 18.02 -26.62
N GLU A 328 -6.25 18.41 -27.38
CA GLU A 328 -6.27 19.65 -28.17
C GLU A 328 -6.40 20.93 -27.32
N LYS A 329 -6.96 20.87 -26.09
CA LYS A 329 -7.12 22.06 -25.24
C LYS A 329 -5.95 22.22 -24.25
N LYS A 330 -4.95 23.00 -24.66
CA LYS A 330 -3.91 23.48 -23.72
C LYS A 330 -4.49 24.48 -22.72
N TYR A 331 -4.87 24.00 -21.54
CA TYR A 331 -5.25 24.85 -20.40
C TYR A 331 -4.02 25.59 -19.86
N LYS A 332 -4.13 26.91 -19.70
CA LYS A 332 -3.16 27.72 -18.96
C LYS A 332 -3.22 27.39 -17.47
N PRO A 333 -2.09 27.44 -16.75
CA PRO A 333 -2.06 27.28 -15.30
C PRO A 333 -2.98 28.27 -14.59
N ILE A 334 -3.62 27.81 -13.52
CA ILE A 334 -4.49 28.61 -12.65
C ILE A 334 -3.77 28.73 -11.30
N GLU A 335 -3.40 29.94 -10.92
CA GLU A 335 -2.71 30.19 -9.65
C GLU A 335 -3.59 30.92 -8.63
N ALA A 336 -4.67 31.56 -9.09
CA ALA A 336 -5.59 32.31 -8.25
C ALA A 336 -7.03 32.33 -8.78
N VAL A 337 -7.95 32.85 -7.96
CA VAL A 337 -9.36 33.07 -8.31
C VAL A 337 -9.53 33.88 -9.61
N ASP A 338 -8.73 34.93 -9.80
CA ASP A 338 -8.80 35.75 -11.01
C ASP A 338 -8.52 34.97 -12.30
N ASP A 339 -7.67 33.94 -12.24
CA ASP A 339 -7.38 33.09 -13.40
C ASP A 339 -8.59 32.23 -13.77
N VAL A 340 -9.28 31.66 -12.79
CA VAL A 340 -10.52 30.88 -13.00
C VAL A 340 -11.53 31.71 -13.78
N ILE A 341 -11.82 32.93 -13.30
CA ILE A 341 -12.79 33.83 -13.93
C ILE A 341 -12.29 34.35 -15.27
N LYS A 342 -10.98 34.59 -15.42
CA LYS A 342 -10.39 35.07 -16.67
C LYS A 342 -10.45 34.02 -17.77
N TYR A 343 -10.14 32.78 -17.44
CA TYR A 343 -10.01 31.70 -18.41
C TYR A 343 -11.32 30.95 -18.63
N GLY A 344 -12.26 31.03 -17.69
CA GLY A 344 -13.58 30.40 -17.80
C GLY A 344 -13.52 28.89 -17.60
N TYR A 345 -12.49 28.38 -16.94
CA TYR A 345 -12.35 26.95 -16.61
C TYR A 345 -11.55 26.77 -15.32
N GLY A 346 -11.65 25.59 -14.72
CA GLY A 346 -10.82 25.16 -13.60
C GLY A 346 -11.16 23.76 -13.12
N SER A 347 -10.30 23.19 -12.27
CA SER A 347 -10.61 21.93 -11.58
C SER A 347 -11.75 22.13 -10.57
N SER A 348 -12.35 21.03 -10.11
CA SER A 348 -13.33 21.03 -9.02
C SER A 348 -12.81 21.78 -7.78
N THR A 349 -11.53 21.61 -7.43
CA THR A 349 -10.88 22.34 -6.34
C THR A 349 -10.80 23.84 -6.61
N ASN A 350 -10.42 24.25 -7.83
CA ASN A 350 -10.37 25.67 -8.19
C ASN A 350 -11.75 26.33 -8.10
N ILE A 351 -12.78 25.67 -8.64
CA ILE A 351 -14.16 26.17 -8.64
C ILE A 351 -14.67 26.32 -7.20
N ASN A 352 -14.44 25.32 -6.34
CA ASN A 352 -14.86 25.36 -4.95
C ASN A 352 -14.17 26.49 -4.17
N MET A 353 -12.86 26.71 -4.37
CA MET A 353 -12.15 27.81 -3.74
C MET A 353 -12.60 29.19 -4.27
N THR A 354 -12.93 29.30 -5.56
CA THR A 354 -13.54 30.52 -6.10
C THR A 354 -14.93 30.77 -5.52
N PHE A 355 -15.74 29.73 -5.35
CA PHE A 355 -17.04 29.87 -4.70
C PHE A 355 -16.90 30.34 -3.26
N LEU A 356 -16.00 29.71 -2.48
CA LEU A 356 -15.66 30.13 -1.13
C LEU A 356 -15.28 31.63 -1.07
N ASP A 357 -14.40 32.08 -1.96
CA ASP A 357 -13.98 33.48 -2.07
C ASP A 357 -15.17 34.41 -2.38
N MET A 358 -16.02 34.06 -3.35
CA MET A 358 -17.21 34.83 -3.68
C MET A 358 -18.16 34.97 -2.48
N LEU A 359 -18.37 33.90 -1.70
CA LEU A 359 -19.17 33.94 -0.48
C LEU A 359 -18.57 34.89 0.57
N GLN A 360 -17.25 34.79 0.79
CA GLN A 360 -16.54 35.65 1.74
C GLN A 360 -16.58 37.12 1.32
N LEU A 361 -16.44 37.43 0.03
CA LEU A 361 -16.58 38.78 -0.52
C LEU A 361 -17.99 39.37 -0.32
N MET A 362 -19.03 38.52 -0.28
CA MET A 362 -20.41 38.91 0.04
C MET A 362 -20.68 39.00 1.55
N GLY A 363 -19.67 38.81 2.40
CA GLY A 363 -19.81 38.85 3.87
C GLY A 363 -20.47 37.61 4.46
N ILE A 364 -20.50 36.49 3.73
CA ILE A 364 -21.06 35.23 4.19
C ILE A 364 -19.95 34.42 4.88
N ASP A 365 -20.19 33.99 6.13
CA ASP A 365 -19.26 33.09 6.83
C ASP A 365 -19.24 31.72 6.13
N ALA A 366 -18.13 31.45 5.44
CA ALA A 366 -17.85 30.22 4.70
C ALA A 366 -16.40 29.80 4.99
N LYS A 367 -16.19 28.52 5.29
CA LYS A 367 -14.93 27.94 5.76
C LYS A 367 -14.60 26.65 5.04
#